data_AF-A0AAV9MBM6-F1
#
_entry.id   AF-A0AAV9MBM6-F1
#
_cell.length_a   1.000
_cell.length_b   1.000
_cell.length_c   1.000
_cell.angle_alpha   90.00
_cell.angle_beta   90.00
_cell.angle_gamma   90.00
#
_symmetry.space_group_name_H-M   'P 1'
#
loop_
_entity.id
_entity.type
_entity.pdbx_description
1 polymer ?
#
loop_
_entity_poly.entity_id
_entity_poly.type
_entity_poly.pdbx_seq_one_letter_code
_entity_poly.pdbx_strand_id
1 'polypeptide(L)'
;MQSTAISFSPSISLPKKPHKPSGSASLCRFNPLSQPLRFGSLNGSTARKINPISCSADSSSSKLNRNGWISVPAPVPERESDGVEVRATSVPESAGEAPKSKPMTETLVLGSLFGLWYLFNIYFNIYNKQVLKAFPYPVTVTLAQFAVGSVLVILMWTLNLYKRPKISGAQLVAILPLAAVHTLGNLFTNMSLGKVSVSFTHTIKAMEPFFSVVLSAMFLGEFPTLWVLSSLVPIVGGVGLASMTEASFNWAGFWSAMASNLTNQSRNVLSKKFMVRKEESLDNITLFSIITIMSFFLLAPYAFFTEGVKFTPAYLEAAGLNVNQLYTRSLIAALCFHAYQQVSYMILQRVSPVTHSVGNCVKRVVVIVTSVLFFRTPVSLINGLGTGIALAGVFLYSRVKRIKPKAKTE
;
A
#
# COMPACT_ATOMS: atom_id res chain seq x y z
N MET A 1 -45.23 -6.90 50.28
CA MET A 1 -44.95 -5.81 51.23
C MET A 1 -43.80 -6.23 52.13
N GLN A 2 -42.95 -5.26 52.49
CA GLN A 2 -41.75 -5.30 53.35
C GLN A 2 -40.41 -5.08 52.62
N SER A 3 -39.76 -4.03 53.11
CA SER A 3 -38.65 -3.26 52.56
C SER A 3 -37.29 -3.73 53.07
N THR A 4 -36.26 -3.19 52.39
CA THR A 4 -34.96 -2.72 52.92
C THR A 4 -34.00 -3.72 53.57
N ALA A 5 -32.79 -3.82 53.00
CA ALA A 5 -31.63 -3.10 53.55
C ALA A 5 -30.41 -3.22 52.63
N ILE A 6 -29.80 -2.07 52.36
CA ILE A 6 -28.46 -1.91 51.79
C ILE A 6 -27.46 -1.96 52.96
N SER A 7 -26.37 -2.71 52.83
CA SER A 7 -25.22 -2.61 53.74
C SER A 7 -23.91 -2.59 52.96
N PHE A 8 -23.14 -1.52 53.21
CA PHE A 8 -21.80 -1.27 52.68
C PHE A 8 -20.76 -2.11 53.43
N SER A 9 -19.80 -2.70 52.71
CA SER A 9 -18.58 -3.29 53.29
C SER A 9 -17.36 -2.41 53.03
N PRO A 10 -16.43 -2.25 53.99
CA PRO A 10 -15.33 -1.29 53.90
C PRO A 10 -13.98 -1.87 53.44
N SER A 11 -13.21 -1.01 52.75
CA SER A 11 -11.75 -0.81 52.75
C SER A 11 -10.74 -1.97 52.71
N ILE A 12 -10.09 -2.09 51.55
CA ILE A 12 -8.64 -2.00 51.26
C ILE A 12 -7.66 -2.51 52.34
N SER A 13 -6.87 -3.52 51.97
CA SER A 13 -5.56 -3.84 52.56
C SER A 13 -4.47 -3.93 51.49
N LEU A 14 -3.41 -3.13 51.66
CA LEU A 14 -2.19 -3.07 50.85
C LEU A 14 -1.23 -4.21 51.22
N PRO A 15 -0.49 -4.82 50.26
CA PRO A 15 0.66 -5.66 50.59
C PRO A 15 1.97 -4.86 50.67
N LYS A 16 2.75 -5.19 51.70
CA LYS A 16 4.08 -4.67 52.06
C LYS A 16 5.17 -5.05 51.04
N LYS A 17 6.16 -4.15 50.90
CA LYS A 17 7.48 -4.39 50.28
C LYS A 17 8.30 -5.45 51.05
N PRO A 18 9.25 -6.13 50.38
CA PRO A 18 10.47 -6.59 51.04
C PRO A 18 11.76 -5.94 50.50
N HIS A 19 12.75 -5.96 51.38
CA HIS A 19 14.06 -5.31 51.34
C HIS A 19 15.05 -5.88 50.31
N LYS A 20 16.00 -5.02 49.91
CA LYS A 20 17.27 -5.33 49.22
C LYS A 20 18.25 -6.10 50.13
N PRO A 21 19.19 -6.85 49.52
CA PRO A 21 20.57 -6.90 49.99
C PRO A 21 21.54 -6.18 49.02
N SER A 22 22.59 -5.63 49.61
CA SER A 22 23.72 -4.91 49.01
C SER A 22 24.84 -5.88 48.60
N GLY A 23 25.58 -5.57 47.53
CA GLY A 23 26.80 -6.26 47.13
C GLY A 23 27.42 -5.68 45.85
N SER A 24 28.59 -5.04 45.99
CA SER A 24 29.41 -4.32 45.01
C SER A 24 29.78 -5.08 43.72
N ALA A 25 29.92 -4.36 42.58
CA ALA A 25 31.22 -3.96 42.00
C ALA A 25 31.14 -3.50 40.52
N SER A 26 31.95 -2.47 40.20
CA SER A 26 32.61 -2.17 38.91
C SER A 26 31.75 -1.85 37.68
N LEU A 27 31.57 -0.55 37.33
CA LEU A 27 32.38 0.19 36.34
C LEU A 27 32.51 -0.50 34.97
N CYS A 28 31.78 0.01 33.96
CA CYS A 28 32.31 0.27 32.62
C CYS A 28 31.33 1.19 31.85
N ARG A 29 31.74 2.45 31.71
CA ARG A 29 31.09 3.51 30.94
C ARG A 29 31.73 3.48 29.54
N PHE A 30 30.98 3.18 28.49
CA PHE A 30 31.45 3.28 27.11
C PHE A 30 30.76 4.44 26.39
N ASN A 31 31.50 5.52 26.19
CA ASN A 31 31.31 6.49 25.10
C ASN A 31 32.03 5.93 23.86
N PRO A 32 31.67 6.41 22.66
CA PRO A 32 32.74 6.99 21.85
C PRO A 32 32.37 8.32 21.20
N LEU A 33 33.39 9.19 21.23
CA LEU A 33 33.52 10.46 20.55
C LEU A 33 33.71 10.29 19.04
N SER A 34 33.21 11.29 18.33
CA SER A 34 33.61 11.80 17.02
C SER A 34 35.13 12.05 16.89
N GLN A 35 35.75 11.66 15.76
CA GLN A 35 36.53 12.49 14.80
C GLN A 35 37.49 11.67 13.87
N PRO A 36 38.02 12.24 12.76
CA PRO A 36 38.05 11.65 11.42
C PRO A 36 39.40 11.04 11.00
N LEU A 37 39.42 10.28 9.90
CA LEU A 37 40.67 9.91 9.21
C LEU A 37 40.56 10.11 7.69
N ARG A 38 41.53 10.86 7.15
CA ARG A 38 41.82 11.09 5.73
C ARG A 38 42.95 10.16 5.27
N PHE A 39 42.80 9.70 4.02
CA PHE A 39 43.78 9.32 2.98
C PHE A 39 44.93 8.33 3.27
N GLY A 40 44.91 7.24 2.50
CA GLY A 40 46.08 6.47 2.06
C GLY A 40 45.91 6.06 0.59
N SER A 41 46.83 6.54 -0.24
CA SER A 41 46.96 6.34 -1.69
C SER A 41 47.36 4.90 -2.05
N LEU A 42 46.80 4.33 -3.12
CA LEU A 42 47.45 3.26 -3.90
C LEU A 42 47.17 3.48 -5.40
N ASN A 43 48.24 3.83 -6.10
CA ASN A 43 48.38 3.86 -7.56
C ASN A 43 48.29 2.44 -8.14
N GLY A 44 47.63 2.30 -9.29
CA GLY A 44 47.57 1.08 -10.08
C GLY A 44 46.92 1.34 -11.43
N SER A 45 47.71 1.88 -12.35
CA SER A 45 47.36 2.24 -13.73
C SER A 45 47.03 1.03 -14.61
N THR A 46 45.96 1.13 -15.41
CA THR A 46 45.96 0.63 -16.80
C THR A 46 44.99 1.48 -17.64
N ALA A 47 45.54 2.05 -18.71
CA ALA A 47 44.94 3.03 -19.57
C ALA A 47 43.97 2.42 -20.60
N ARG A 48 42.89 3.14 -20.92
CA ARG A 48 42.32 3.11 -22.27
C ARG A 48 41.81 4.50 -22.65
N LYS A 49 42.41 5.05 -23.72
CA LYS A 49 42.23 6.38 -24.32
C LYS A 49 40.80 6.58 -24.85
N ILE A 50 40.23 7.77 -24.64
CA ILE A 50 39.34 8.45 -25.60
C ILE A 50 39.69 9.95 -25.57
N ASN A 51 39.97 10.53 -26.74
CA ASN A 51 40.37 11.92 -26.96
C ASN A 51 39.21 12.91 -26.69
N PRO A 52 39.48 14.13 -26.20
CA PRO A 52 38.57 15.27 -26.32
C PRO A 52 38.93 16.12 -27.54
N ILE A 53 37.93 16.62 -28.27
CA ILE A 53 38.11 17.73 -29.22
C ILE A 53 37.46 18.97 -28.62
N SER A 54 38.25 20.05 -28.65
CA SER A 54 38.05 21.35 -28.03
C SER A 54 37.40 22.37 -28.98
N CYS A 55 36.72 23.34 -28.36
CA CYS A 55 36.76 24.80 -28.60
C CYS A 55 36.45 25.36 -30.00
N SER A 56 35.61 26.40 -30.08
CA SER A 56 36.00 27.78 -29.77
C SER A 56 34.80 28.73 -29.78
N ALA A 57 34.85 29.71 -28.89
CA ALA A 57 34.08 30.94 -28.95
C ALA A 57 35.05 32.04 -29.38
N ASP A 58 34.63 32.92 -30.29
CA ASP A 58 35.23 34.25 -30.44
C ASP A 58 34.17 35.26 -30.90
N SER A 59 34.28 36.43 -30.28
CA SER A 59 33.44 37.62 -30.34
C SER A 59 33.82 38.56 -31.49
N SER A 60 32.87 39.36 -32.01
CA SER A 60 32.98 40.84 -32.09
C SER A 60 32.00 41.50 -33.09
N SER A 61 31.24 42.45 -32.54
CA SER A 61 30.49 43.61 -33.06
C SER A 61 30.42 43.99 -34.55
N SER A 62 29.24 44.46 -34.99
CA SER A 62 29.07 45.83 -35.54
C SER A 62 27.59 46.25 -35.69
N LYS A 63 27.34 47.51 -35.38
CA LYS A 63 26.08 48.29 -35.49
C LYS A 63 25.50 48.29 -36.92
N LEU A 64 24.18 48.41 -37.08
CA LEU A 64 23.62 49.35 -38.07
C LEU A 64 22.15 49.73 -37.80
N ASN A 65 21.83 50.93 -38.25
CA ASN A 65 20.72 51.80 -37.93
C ASN A 65 19.64 51.79 -39.06
N ARG A 66 18.52 52.39 -38.72
CA ARG A 66 17.30 52.74 -39.49
C ARG A 66 17.48 53.27 -40.92
N ASN A 67 16.43 52.98 -41.73
CA ASN A 67 15.86 53.68 -42.90
C ASN A 67 16.20 53.16 -44.32
N GLY A 68 15.15 52.71 -45.04
CA GLY A 68 14.84 53.26 -46.37
C GLY A 68 14.76 52.33 -47.60
N TRP A 69 13.59 52.41 -48.28
CA TRP A 69 13.36 52.31 -49.74
C TRP A 69 12.88 50.99 -50.38
N ILE A 70 11.55 50.91 -50.49
CA ILE A 70 10.67 50.59 -51.65
C ILE A 70 11.30 49.94 -52.89
N SER A 71 10.71 48.83 -53.36
CA SER A 71 10.49 48.49 -54.78
C SER A 71 9.37 47.45 -54.94
N VAL A 72 8.40 47.76 -55.82
CA VAL A 72 7.17 47.00 -56.16
C VAL A 72 7.44 46.01 -57.31
N PRO A 73 6.68 44.92 -57.44
CA PRO A 73 6.29 44.41 -58.77
C PRO A 73 4.76 44.39 -59.02
N ALA A 74 4.43 44.43 -60.31
CA ALA A 74 3.16 44.74 -60.97
C ALA A 74 2.07 43.62 -60.87
N PRO A 75 0.79 43.93 -61.22
CA PRO A 75 -0.37 43.08 -60.93
C PRO A 75 -0.65 42.02 -62.01
N VAL A 76 -1.22 40.89 -61.58
CA VAL A 76 -1.70 39.77 -62.43
C VAL A 76 -3.24 39.76 -62.40
N PRO A 77 -3.95 39.40 -63.50
CA PRO A 77 -5.37 39.70 -63.69
C PRO A 77 -6.30 38.83 -62.85
N GLU A 78 -7.47 39.42 -62.53
CA GLU A 78 -8.63 38.82 -61.88
C GLU A 78 -9.17 37.61 -62.66
N ARG A 79 -9.58 36.57 -61.92
CA ARG A 79 -10.46 35.51 -62.40
C ARG A 79 -11.62 35.36 -61.42
N GLU A 80 -12.81 35.25 -62.00
CA GLU A 80 -14.14 35.35 -61.42
C GLU A 80 -14.39 34.48 -60.18
N SER A 81 -15.27 35.02 -59.33
CA SER A 81 -15.78 34.44 -58.10
C SER A 81 -16.78 33.32 -58.35
N ASP A 82 -16.45 32.09 -57.95
CA ASP A 82 -17.46 31.08 -57.62
C ASP A 82 -17.77 31.18 -56.13
N GLY A 83 -18.97 31.68 -55.84
CA GLY A 83 -19.53 31.77 -54.49
C GLY A 83 -19.80 30.38 -53.93
N VAL A 84 -19.08 30.01 -52.87
CA VAL A 84 -19.46 28.89 -52.00
C VAL A 84 -20.29 29.45 -50.85
N GLU A 85 -21.60 29.30 -50.99
CA GLU A 85 -22.61 29.58 -49.98
C GLU A 85 -22.49 28.56 -48.84
N VAL A 86 -22.06 29.00 -47.64
CA VAL A 86 -22.01 28.15 -46.45
C VAL A 86 -23.42 28.05 -45.87
N ARG A 87 -24.16 27.01 -46.29
CA ARG A 87 -25.48 26.67 -45.75
C ARG A 87 -25.32 25.85 -44.47
N ALA A 88 -25.69 26.43 -43.33
CA ALA A 88 -25.89 25.71 -42.08
C ALA A 88 -27.00 24.66 -42.29
N THR A 89 -26.65 23.38 -42.21
CA THR A 89 -27.62 22.29 -42.33
C THR A 89 -28.17 21.97 -40.95
N SER A 90 -29.45 22.28 -40.72
CA SER A 90 -30.20 21.85 -39.55
C SER A 90 -30.40 20.33 -39.58
N VAL A 91 -30.01 19.68 -38.49
CA VAL A 91 -30.18 18.24 -38.22
C VAL A 91 -31.66 17.86 -38.33
N PRO A 92 -32.05 16.84 -39.12
CA PRO A 92 -33.37 16.26 -39.00
C PRO A 92 -33.39 15.28 -37.82
N GLU A 93 -34.32 15.55 -36.92
CA GLU A 93 -34.79 14.64 -35.89
C GLU A 93 -35.44 13.42 -36.54
N SER A 94 -34.88 12.23 -36.31
CA SER A 94 -35.60 10.97 -36.50
C SER A 94 -35.18 9.99 -35.42
N ALA A 95 -36.20 9.58 -34.68
CA ALA A 95 -36.14 8.70 -33.53
C ALA A 95 -35.64 7.30 -33.91
N GLY A 96 -34.63 6.85 -33.17
CA GLY A 96 -34.25 5.46 -33.00
C GLY A 96 -33.76 5.30 -31.57
N GLU A 97 -34.64 4.82 -30.69
CA GLU A 97 -34.34 4.56 -29.28
C GLU A 97 -33.14 3.61 -29.13
N ALA A 98 -32.10 4.08 -28.46
CA ALA A 98 -31.12 3.24 -27.79
C ALA A 98 -31.01 3.75 -26.34
N PRO A 99 -31.09 2.88 -25.32
CA PRO A 99 -31.40 3.31 -23.97
C PRO A 99 -30.22 4.08 -23.37
N LYS A 100 -30.51 5.28 -22.84
CA LYS A 100 -29.66 6.04 -21.91
C LYS A 100 -29.55 5.34 -20.53
N SER A 101 -29.33 4.02 -20.49
CA SER A 101 -29.30 3.21 -19.26
C SER A 101 -27.88 2.90 -18.74
N LYS A 102 -26.83 3.40 -19.40
CA LYS A 102 -25.43 3.08 -19.05
C LYS A 102 -24.91 3.68 -17.73
N PRO A 103 -25.23 4.92 -17.30
CA PRO A 103 -24.57 5.47 -16.09
C PRO A 103 -25.07 4.84 -14.78
N MET A 104 -26.34 4.44 -14.68
CA MET A 104 -26.89 3.85 -13.45
C MET A 104 -26.38 2.42 -13.23
N THR A 105 -26.31 1.62 -14.29
CA THR A 105 -25.82 0.23 -14.24
C THR A 105 -24.33 0.18 -13.91
N GLU A 106 -23.51 1.06 -14.51
CA GLU A 106 -22.08 1.15 -14.19
C GLU A 106 -21.83 1.62 -12.76
N THR A 107 -22.63 2.57 -12.27
CA THR A 107 -22.57 3.03 -10.87
C THR A 107 -22.94 1.92 -9.90
N LEU A 108 -23.98 1.12 -10.21
CA LEU A 108 -24.39 -0.03 -9.40
C LEU A 108 -23.31 -1.12 -9.39
N VAL A 109 -22.71 -1.44 -10.54
CA VAL A 109 -21.59 -2.39 -10.65
C VAL A 109 -20.38 -1.90 -9.85
N LEU A 110 -20.05 -0.62 -9.95
CA LEU A 110 -18.93 -0.08 -9.18
C LEU A 110 -19.22 -0.10 -7.67
N GLY A 111 -20.43 0.27 -7.26
CA GLY A 111 -20.88 0.21 -5.87
C GLY A 111 -20.83 -1.22 -5.32
N SER A 112 -21.28 -2.21 -6.09
CA SER A 112 -21.22 -3.62 -5.69
C SER A 112 -19.78 -4.14 -5.58
N LEU A 113 -18.87 -3.70 -6.46
CA LEU A 113 -17.45 -4.03 -6.35
C LEU A 113 -16.84 -3.47 -5.05
N PHE A 114 -17.14 -2.21 -4.68
CA PHE A 114 -16.69 -1.66 -3.39
C PHE A 114 -17.28 -2.44 -2.20
N GLY A 115 -18.56 -2.80 -2.28
CA GLY A 115 -19.23 -3.63 -1.27
C GLY A 115 -18.54 -4.98 -1.08
N LEU A 116 -18.30 -5.71 -2.18
CA LEU A 116 -17.59 -7.00 -2.18
C LEU A 116 -16.15 -6.86 -1.69
N TRP A 117 -15.45 -5.81 -2.11
CA TRP A 117 -14.09 -5.54 -1.66
C TRP A 117 -14.02 -5.40 -0.14
N TYR A 118 -14.93 -4.65 0.45
CA TYR A 118 -14.98 -4.45 1.90
C TYR A 118 -15.42 -5.72 2.61
N LEU A 119 -16.45 -6.40 2.08
CA LEU A 119 -16.96 -7.65 2.65
C LEU A 119 -15.88 -8.73 2.74
N PHE A 120 -15.20 -9.02 1.63
CA PHE A 120 -14.11 -9.98 1.62
C PHE A 120 -12.95 -9.54 2.52
N ASN A 121 -12.67 -8.24 2.62
CA ASN A 121 -11.63 -7.76 3.52
C ASN A 121 -12.01 -7.92 5.00
N ILE A 122 -13.28 -7.73 5.38
CA ILE A 122 -13.79 -7.99 6.73
C ILE A 122 -13.63 -9.47 7.06
N TYR A 123 -14.16 -10.36 6.21
CA TYR A 123 -14.09 -11.81 6.43
C TYR A 123 -12.65 -12.31 6.51
N PHE A 124 -11.78 -11.83 5.61
CA PHE A 124 -10.35 -12.11 5.69
C PHE A 124 -9.80 -11.76 7.07
N ASN A 125 -9.98 -10.52 7.54
CA ASN A 125 -9.39 -10.08 8.81
C ASN A 125 -9.97 -10.84 10.02
N ILE A 126 -11.26 -11.14 10.03
CA ILE A 126 -11.90 -11.91 11.12
C ILE A 126 -11.37 -13.33 11.14
N TYR A 127 -11.50 -14.08 10.04
CA TYR A 127 -11.08 -15.48 10.01
C TYR A 127 -9.57 -15.64 10.15
N ASN A 128 -8.78 -14.76 9.52
CA ASN A 128 -7.33 -14.78 9.65
C ASN A 128 -6.90 -14.54 11.11
N LYS A 129 -7.52 -13.60 11.82
CA LYS A 129 -7.23 -13.40 13.24
C LYS A 129 -7.64 -14.61 14.09
N GLN A 130 -8.76 -15.26 13.81
CA GLN A 130 -9.16 -16.49 14.50
C GLN A 130 -8.15 -17.62 14.28
N VAL A 131 -7.67 -17.79 13.04
CA VAL A 131 -6.63 -18.77 12.69
C VAL A 131 -5.34 -18.45 13.43
N LEU A 132 -4.86 -17.20 13.39
CA LEU A 132 -3.63 -16.79 14.07
C LEU A 132 -3.71 -16.86 15.61
N LYS A 133 -4.91 -16.79 16.20
CA LYS A 133 -5.12 -17.04 17.63
C LYS A 133 -4.98 -18.51 18.00
N ALA A 134 -5.47 -19.41 17.13
CA ALA A 134 -5.42 -20.86 17.36
C ALA A 134 -4.08 -21.49 16.91
N PHE A 135 -3.49 -20.95 15.85
CA PHE A 135 -2.27 -21.43 15.21
C PHE A 135 -1.31 -20.24 15.03
N PRO A 136 -0.44 -19.96 16.03
CA PRO A 136 0.36 -18.74 16.12
C PRO A 136 1.63 -18.78 15.24
N TYR A 137 1.47 -19.21 13.99
CA TYR A 137 2.53 -19.41 13.00
C TYR A 137 2.23 -18.56 11.75
N PRO A 138 2.51 -17.23 11.83
CA PRO A 138 2.11 -16.29 10.79
C PRO A 138 2.80 -16.53 9.45
N VAL A 139 4.01 -17.11 9.43
CA VAL A 139 4.70 -17.41 8.15
C VAL A 139 3.92 -18.48 7.40
N THR A 140 3.55 -19.56 8.08
CA THR A 140 2.79 -20.68 7.53
C THR A 140 1.38 -20.26 7.10
N VAL A 141 0.69 -19.44 7.91
CA VAL A 141 -0.62 -18.89 7.55
C VAL A 141 -0.54 -18.01 6.29
N THR A 142 0.49 -17.18 6.18
CA THR A 142 0.73 -16.36 4.98
C THR A 142 1.05 -17.23 3.76
N LEU A 143 1.85 -18.28 3.94
CA LEU A 143 2.16 -19.22 2.87
C LEU A 143 0.90 -19.93 2.37
N ALA A 144 0.03 -20.40 3.27
CA ALA A 144 -1.24 -21.03 2.91
C ALA A 144 -2.14 -20.08 2.12
N GLN A 145 -2.18 -18.79 2.47
CA GLN A 145 -2.91 -17.77 1.71
C GLN A 145 -2.38 -17.61 0.29
N PHE A 146 -1.06 -17.54 0.11
CA PHE A 146 -0.46 -17.50 -1.22
C PHE A 146 -0.62 -18.81 -2.00
N ALA A 147 -0.59 -19.97 -1.32
CA ALA A 147 -0.81 -21.26 -1.94
C ALA A 147 -2.22 -21.36 -2.54
N VAL A 148 -3.25 -21.06 -1.74
CA VAL A 148 -4.65 -21.04 -2.21
C VAL A 148 -4.83 -20.01 -3.33
N GLY A 149 -4.28 -18.81 -3.18
CA GLY A 149 -4.31 -17.80 -4.24
C GLY A 149 -3.65 -18.27 -5.54
N SER A 150 -2.52 -18.98 -5.45
CA SER A 150 -1.83 -19.55 -6.61
C SER A 150 -2.66 -20.64 -7.29
N VAL A 151 -3.29 -21.52 -6.52
CA VAL A 151 -4.20 -22.55 -7.03
C VAL A 151 -5.38 -21.91 -7.78
N LEU A 152 -6.00 -20.86 -7.21
CA LEU A 152 -7.10 -20.14 -7.87
C LEU A 152 -6.65 -19.49 -9.18
N VAL A 153 -5.48 -18.86 -9.20
CA VAL A 153 -4.92 -18.25 -10.42
C VAL A 153 -4.67 -19.31 -11.49
N ILE A 154 -4.06 -20.44 -11.12
CA ILE A 154 -3.80 -21.54 -12.05
C ILE A 154 -5.13 -22.08 -12.57
N LEU A 155 -6.13 -22.29 -11.70
CA LEU A 155 -7.46 -22.76 -12.09
C LEU A 155 -8.13 -21.81 -13.09
N MET A 156 -8.06 -20.50 -12.85
CA MET A 156 -8.57 -19.48 -13.76
C MET A 156 -7.91 -19.53 -15.14
N TRP A 157 -6.60 -19.81 -15.19
CA TRP A 157 -5.85 -19.98 -16.44
C TRP A 157 -6.11 -21.32 -17.12
N THR A 158 -6.33 -22.40 -16.37
CA THR A 158 -6.64 -23.72 -16.93
C THR A 158 -8.04 -23.75 -17.52
N LEU A 159 -9.01 -23.13 -16.85
CA LEU A 159 -10.40 -23.00 -17.31
C LEU A 159 -10.58 -21.89 -18.37
N ASN A 160 -9.50 -21.22 -18.77
CA ASN A 160 -9.50 -20.13 -19.75
C ASN A 160 -10.47 -18.98 -19.41
N LEU A 161 -10.74 -18.77 -18.11
CA LEU A 161 -11.54 -17.66 -17.60
C LEU A 161 -10.77 -16.33 -17.74
N TYR A 162 -9.43 -16.41 -17.72
CA TYR A 162 -8.54 -15.30 -18.02
C TYR A 162 -7.48 -15.73 -19.03
N LYS A 163 -7.10 -14.79 -19.91
CA LYS A 163 -6.04 -15.00 -20.90
C LYS A 163 -4.73 -15.34 -20.18
N ARG A 164 -4.16 -16.50 -20.50
CA ARG A 164 -2.85 -16.90 -19.98
C ARG A 164 -1.81 -15.85 -20.39
N PRO A 165 -1.02 -15.34 -19.44
CA PRO A 165 -0.08 -14.29 -19.77
C PRO A 165 1.13 -14.88 -20.50
N LYS A 166 1.51 -14.26 -21.62
CA LYS A 166 2.76 -14.56 -22.32
C LYS A 166 3.86 -13.71 -21.69
N ILE A 167 4.67 -14.32 -20.82
CA ILE A 167 5.70 -13.60 -20.05
C ILE A 167 7.07 -14.17 -20.40
N SER A 168 8.02 -13.30 -20.70
CA SER A 168 9.43 -13.69 -20.88
C SER A 168 10.16 -13.82 -19.54
N GLY A 169 11.22 -14.63 -19.48
CA GLY A 169 12.05 -14.75 -18.27
C GLY A 169 12.59 -13.39 -17.78
N ALA A 170 12.94 -12.49 -18.70
CA ALA A 170 13.39 -11.13 -18.37
C ALA A 170 12.28 -10.26 -17.75
N GLN A 171 11.01 -10.47 -18.12
CA GLN A 171 9.88 -9.82 -17.46
C GLN A 171 9.68 -10.38 -16.04
N LEU A 172 9.84 -11.69 -15.83
CA LEU A 172 9.72 -12.30 -14.51
C LEU A 172 10.78 -11.78 -13.52
N VAL A 173 12.05 -11.67 -13.97
CA VAL A 173 13.13 -11.08 -13.16
C VAL A 173 12.85 -9.63 -12.81
N ALA A 174 12.22 -8.87 -13.71
CA ALA A 174 11.83 -7.48 -13.43
C ALA A 174 10.69 -7.36 -12.41
N ILE A 175 9.80 -8.35 -12.33
CA ILE A 175 8.68 -8.40 -11.37
C ILE A 175 9.14 -8.92 -9.99
N LEU A 176 10.24 -9.67 -9.93
CA LEU A 176 10.75 -10.29 -8.71
C LEU A 176 10.90 -9.33 -7.51
N PRO A 177 11.48 -8.11 -7.65
CA PRO A 177 11.56 -7.18 -6.53
C PRO A 177 10.17 -6.75 -6.02
N LEU A 178 9.21 -6.58 -6.93
CA LEU A 178 7.84 -6.23 -6.61
C LEU A 178 7.11 -7.36 -5.85
N ALA A 179 7.35 -8.61 -6.26
CA ALA A 179 6.84 -9.79 -5.58
C ALA A 179 7.44 -9.97 -4.18
N ALA A 180 8.75 -9.75 -4.02
CA ALA A 180 9.44 -9.84 -2.73
C ALA A 180 8.88 -8.84 -1.71
N VAL A 181 8.76 -7.55 -2.09
CA VAL A 181 8.18 -6.54 -1.17
C VAL A 181 6.70 -6.79 -0.88
N HIS A 182 5.94 -7.34 -1.84
CA HIS A 182 4.56 -7.76 -1.61
C HIS A 182 4.47 -8.91 -0.60
N THR A 183 5.34 -9.91 -0.75
CA THR A 183 5.44 -11.05 0.17
C THR A 183 5.71 -10.57 1.59
N LEU A 184 6.74 -9.74 1.77
CA LEU A 184 7.13 -9.19 3.07
C LEU A 184 6.02 -8.31 3.67
N GLY A 185 5.34 -7.50 2.86
CA GLY A 185 4.24 -6.66 3.33
C GLY A 185 3.06 -7.44 3.88
N ASN A 186 2.68 -8.54 3.24
CA ASN A 186 1.62 -9.42 3.74
C ASN A 186 2.08 -10.23 4.95
N LEU A 187 3.31 -10.76 4.92
CA LEU A 187 3.89 -11.48 6.04
C LEU A 187 3.91 -10.62 7.31
N PHE A 188 4.47 -9.40 7.23
CA PHE A 188 4.53 -8.49 8.37
C PHE A 188 3.14 -8.04 8.85
N THR A 189 2.17 -7.93 7.94
CA THR A 189 0.77 -7.68 8.34
C THR A 189 0.24 -8.85 9.17
N ASN A 190 0.45 -10.10 8.74
CA ASN A 190 0.03 -11.29 9.49
C ASN A 190 0.79 -11.47 10.80
N MET A 191 2.08 -11.14 10.85
CA MET A 191 2.85 -11.11 12.11
C MET A 191 2.25 -10.12 13.11
N SER A 192 1.85 -8.92 12.65
CA SER A 192 1.14 -7.95 13.50
C SER A 192 -0.21 -8.50 13.96
N LEU A 193 -1.04 -9.01 13.03
CA LEU A 193 -2.34 -9.58 13.37
C LEU A 193 -2.23 -10.78 14.32
N GLY A 194 -1.11 -11.51 14.33
CA GLY A 194 -0.85 -12.56 15.31
C GLY A 194 -0.60 -12.02 16.72
N LYS A 195 0.02 -10.84 16.85
CA LYS A 195 0.50 -10.30 18.13
C LYS A 195 -0.40 -9.26 18.76
N VAL A 196 -1.12 -8.46 17.97
CA VAL A 196 -1.98 -7.36 18.46
C VAL A 196 -3.39 -7.45 17.90
N SER A 197 -4.30 -6.59 18.34
CA SER A 197 -5.67 -6.53 17.83
C SER A 197 -5.72 -6.17 16.34
N VAL A 198 -6.80 -6.61 15.66
CA VAL A 198 -7.01 -6.32 14.23
C VAL A 198 -7.16 -4.81 14.04
N SER A 199 -7.97 -4.17 14.87
CA SER A 199 -8.16 -2.72 14.89
C SER A 199 -6.83 -1.99 15.02
N PHE A 200 -6.00 -2.36 15.99
CA PHE A 200 -4.72 -1.68 16.20
C PHE A 200 -3.74 -1.88 15.04
N THR A 201 -3.65 -3.08 14.47
CA THR A 201 -2.85 -3.32 13.26
C THR A 201 -3.28 -2.37 12.14
N HIS A 202 -4.58 -2.22 11.90
CA HIS A 202 -5.09 -1.32 10.87
C HIS A 202 -4.92 0.16 11.22
N THR A 203 -4.99 0.53 12.50
CA THR A 203 -4.64 1.88 12.97
C THR A 203 -3.19 2.21 12.66
N ILE A 204 -2.21 1.33 12.97
CA ILE A 204 -0.80 1.56 12.63
C ILE A 204 -0.61 1.64 11.11
N LYS A 205 -1.34 0.81 10.35
CA LYS A 205 -1.30 0.86 8.88
C LYS A 205 -1.83 2.17 8.30
N ALA A 206 -2.50 3.01 9.10
CA ALA A 206 -2.80 4.40 8.74
C ALA A 206 -1.56 5.23 8.39
N MET A 207 -0.36 4.83 8.84
CA MET A 207 0.90 5.52 8.52
C MET A 207 1.45 5.25 7.12
N GLU A 208 0.75 4.50 6.27
CA GLU A 208 1.12 4.33 4.86
C GLU A 208 1.49 5.65 4.14
N PRO A 209 0.75 6.77 4.27
CA PRO A 209 1.14 8.05 3.66
C PRO A 209 2.49 8.59 4.11
N PHE A 210 2.85 8.39 5.39
CA PHE A 210 4.13 8.83 5.93
C PHE A 210 5.28 8.14 5.19
N PHE A 211 5.25 6.80 5.11
CA PHE A 211 6.26 6.04 4.36
C PHE A 211 6.23 6.35 2.86
N SER A 212 5.05 6.61 2.29
CA SER A 212 4.91 7.00 0.89
C SER A 212 5.69 8.28 0.59
N VAL A 213 5.56 9.31 1.44
CA VAL A 213 6.25 10.59 1.28
C VAL A 213 7.76 10.44 1.44
N VAL A 214 8.21 9.72 2.48
CA VAL A 214 9.64 9.48 2.72
C VAL A 214 10.28 8.76 1.52
N LEU A 215 9.66 7.68 1.04
CA LEU A 215 10.19 6.92 -0.09
C LEU A 215 10.12 7.68 -1.42
N SER A 216 9.07 8.47 -1.66
CA SER A 216 8.99 9.35 -2.85
C SER A 216 10.11 10.40 -2.83
N ALA A 217 10.39 11.03 -1.69
CA ALA A 217 11.48 11.98 -1.58
C ALA A 217 12.85 11.32 -1.80
N MET A 218 13.09 10.15 -1.19
CA MET A 218 14.38 9.45 -1.28
C MET A 218 14.66 8.85 -2.66
N PHE A 219 13.66 8.23 -3.30
CA PHE A 219 13.88 7.42 -4.51
C PHE A 219 13.41 8.07 -5.81
N LEU A 220 12.48 9.03 -5.74
CA LEU A 220 11.95 9.76 -6.89
C LEU A 220 12.36 11.24 -6.91
N GLY A 221 12.95 11.76 -5.83
CA GLY A 221 13.26 13.20 -5.70
C GLY A 221 12.02 14.08 -5.56
N GLU A 222 10.85 13.49 -5.29
CA GLU A 222 9.57 14.20 -5.11
C GLU A 222 9.50 14.77 -3.69
N PHE A 223 9.96 16.00 -3.48
CA PHE A 223 9.88 16.64 -2.17
C PHE A 223 8.44 17.01 -1.79
N PRO A 224 7.99 16.68 -0.56
CA PRO A 224 6.65 17.02 -0.11
C PRO A 224 6.51 18.52 0.10
N THR A 225 5.30 19.01 -0.13
CA THR A 225 4.94 20.38 0.20
C THR A 225 4.67 20.51 1.69
N LEU A 226 4.70 21.74 2.22
CA LEU A 226 4.32 22.01 3.61
C LEU A 226 2.91 21.49 3.93
N TRP A 227 1.96 21.61 3.00
CA TRP A 227 0.61 21.06 3.17
C TRP A 227 0.58 19.53 3.30
N VAL A 228 1.40 18.83 2.51
CA VAL A 228 1.54 17.38 2.63
C VAL A 228 2.14 17.04 3.99
N LEU A 229 3.19 17.74 4.41
CA LEU A 229 3.84 17.50 5.71
C LEU A 229 2.87 17.76 6.88
N SER A 230 2.12 18.86 6.86
CA SER A 230 1.10 19.18 7.86
C SER A 230 0.01 18.12 7.94
N SER A 231 -0.36 17.49 6.81
CA SER A 231 -1.33 16.39 6.81
C SER A 231 -0.78 15.09 7.43
N LEU A 232 0.55 14.92 7.54
CA LEU A 232 1.16 13.77 8.21
C LEU A 232 1.14 13.89 9.73
N VAL A 233 1.14 15.12 10.27
CA VAL A 233 1.10 15.38 11.72
C VAL A 233 -0.08 14.67 12.42
N PRO A 234 -1.34 14.83 11.99
CA PRO A 234 -2.46 14.09 12.59
C PRO A 234 -2.36 12.57 12.38
N ILE A 235 -1.76 12.11 11.28
CA ILE A 235 -1.57 10.66 11.04
C ILE A 235 -0.64 10.07 12.09
N VAL A 236 0.56 10.64 12.24
CA VAL A 236 1.58 10.15 13.17
C VAL A 236 1.12 10.35 14.62
N GLY A 237 0.60 11.54 14.94
CA GLY A 237 0.10 11.87 16.27
C GLY A 237 -1.07 10.98 16.68
N GLY A 238 -2.03 10.73 15.78
CA GLY A 238 -3.17 9.86 16.05
C GLY A 238 -2.76 8.41 16.29
N VAL A 239 -1.84 7.86 15.50
CA VAL A 239 -1.30 6.50 15.74
C VAL A 239 -0.50 6.43 17.04
N GLY A 240 0.28 7.46 17.37
CA GLY A 240 0.97 7.56 18.64
C GLY A 240 0.00 7.53 19.83
N LEU A 241 -1.05 8.36 19.78
CA LEU A 241 -2.07 8.43 20.82
C LEU A 241 -2.84 7.10 20.99
N ALA A 242 -3.20 6.46 19.87
CA ALA A 242 -3.83 5.14 19.91
C ALA A 242 -2.92 4.07 20.51
N SER A 243 -1.63 4.10 20.16
CA SER A 243 -0.63 3.13 20.64
C SER A 243 -0.40 3.22 22.15
N MET A 244 -0.41 4.42 22.73
CA MET A 244 -0.20 4.62 24.18
C MET A 244 -1.30 3.99 25.04
N THR A 245 -2.49 3.77 24.49
CA THR A 245 -3.67 3.32 25.23
C THR A 245 -4.27 2.02 24.66
N GLU A 246 -3.53 1.33 23.80
CA GLU A 246 -3.93 0.05 23.23
C GLU A 246 -3.70 -1.09 24.24
N ALA A 247 -4.78 -1.79 24.60
CA ALA A 247 -4.73 -2.90 25.56
C ALA A 247 -3.88 -4.08 25.07
N SER A 248 -3.85 -4.32 23.76
CA SER A 248 -3.10 -5.42 23.16
C SER A 248 -1.69 -5.02 22.67
N PHE A 249 -1.18 -3.86 23.09
CA PHE A 249 0.08 -3.33 22.56
C PHE A 249 1.24 -4.32 22.73
N ASN A 250 1.94 -4.59 21.63
CA ASN A 250 3.11 -5.45 21.61
C ASN A 250 4.14 -4.88 20.63
N TRP A 251 5.39 -4.71 21.06
CA TRP A 251 6.45 -4.14 20.23
C TRP A 251 6.70 -4.91 18.94
N ALA A 252 6.71 -6.25 18.98
CA ALA A 252 6.93 -7.04 17.78
C ALA A 252 5.76 -6.88 16.79
N GLY A 253 4.52 -6.85 17.28
CA GLY A 253 3.36 -6.57 16.45
C GLY A 253 3.36 -5.16 15.86
N PHE A 254 3.69 -4.16 16.68
CA PHE A 254 3.81 -2.77 16.26
C PHE A 254 4.86 -2.58 15.16
N TRP A 255 6.08 -3.08 15.38
CA TRP A 255 7.17 -2.99 14.40
C TRP A 255 6.87 -3.80 13.14
N SER A 256 6.17 -4.93 13.25
CA SER A 256 5.70 -5.68 12.08
C SER A 256 4.68 -4.85 11.27
N ALA A 257 3.71 -4.18 11.91
CA ALA A 257 2.79 -3.31 11.21
C ALA A 257 3.51 -2.14 10.51
N MET A 258 4.48 -1.51 11.18
CA MET A 258 5.32 -0.46 10.58
C MET A 258 6.14 -0.97 9.39
N ALA A 259 6.79 -2.12 9.53
CA ALA A 259 7.53 -2.77 8.45
C ALA A 259 6.61 -3.09 7.27
N SER A 260 5.36 -3.50 7.53
CA SER A 260 4.36 -3.70 6.49
C SER A 260 4.03 -2.41 5.73
N ASN A 261 4.02 -1.26 6.39
CA ASN A 261 3.80 0.03 5.72
C ASN A 261 4.98 0.35 4.80
N LEU A 262 6.21 0.18 5.30
CA LEU A 262 7.43 0.43 4.53
C LEU A 262 7.50 -0.45 3.27
N THR A 263 7.27 -1.76 3.40
CA THR A 263 7.35 -2.69 2.26
C THR A 263 6.19 -2.49 1.28
N ASN A 264 4.96 -2.26 1.76
CA ASN A 264 3.82 -1.98 0.89
C ASN A 264 3.97 -0.65 0.13
N GLN A 265 4.55 0.39 0.74
CA GLN A 265 4.84 1.64 0.04
C GLN A 265 6.05 1.52 -0.90
N SER A 266 7.05 0.73 -0.54
CA SER A 266 8.16 0.39 -1.44
C SER A 266 7.64 -0.29 -2.71
N ARG A 267 6.67 -1.18 -2.60
CA ARG A 267 5.96 -1.78 -3.75
C ARG A 267 5.36 -0.72 -4.65
N ASN A 268 4.67 0.28 -4.09
CA ASN A 268 4.03 1.33 -4.87
C ASN A 268 5.07 2.21 -5.59
N VAL A 269 6.17 2.54 -4.92
CA VAL A 269 7.26 3.36 -5.47
C VAL A 269 8.05 2.61 -6.55
N LEU A 270 8.40 1.35 -6.29
CA LEU A 270 9.04 0.48 -7.27
C LEU A 270 8.13 0.28 -8.48
N SER A 271 6.83 0.04 -8.27
CA SER A 271 5.86 -0.09 -9.37
C SER A 271 5.88 1.13 -10.29
N LYS A 272 5.95 2.36 -9.75
CA LYS A 272 6.09 3.56 -10.58
C LYS A 272 7.40 3.56 -11.38
N LYS A 273 8.53 3.27 -10.74
CA LYS A 273 9.85 3.27 -11.39
C LYS A 273 9.97 2.19 -12.48
N PHE A 274 9.32 1.05 -12.29
CA PHE A 274 9.30 -0.04 -13.26
C PHE A 274 8.29 0.19 -14.39
N MET A 275 7.11 0.73 -14.10
CA MET A 275 6.12 1.09 -15.14
C MET A 275 6.61 2.19 -16.07
N VAL A 276 7.50 3.08 -15.61
CA VAL A 276 8.12 4.12 -16.46
C VAL A 276 9.17 3.54 -17.43
N ARG A 277 9.68 2.32 -17.18
CA ARG A 277 10.82 1.74 -17.93
C ARG A 277 10.44 0.68 -18.97
N LYS A 278 9.17 0.28 -19.09
CA LYS A 278 8.74 -0.72 -20.09
C LYS A 278 7.44 -0.28 -20.77
N GLU A 279 7.46 -0.16 -22.10
CA GLU A 279 6.28 0.13 -22.94
C GLU A 279 5.28 -1.04 -22.99
N GLU A 280 5.66 -2.24 -22.56
CA GLU A 280 4.75 -3.38 -22.42
C GLU A 280 4.07 -3.39 -21.04
N SER A 281 3.05 -2.56 -20.87
CA SER A 281 2.25 -2.56 -19.64
C SER A 281 1.49 -3.90 -19.50
N LEU A 282 1.92 -4.74 -18.56
CA LEU A 282 1.15 -5.92 -18.14
C LEU A 282 -0.16 -5.45 -17.50
N ASP A 283 -1.26 -6.13 -17.82
CA ASP A 283 -2.53 -5.85 -17.17
C ASP A 283 -2.42 -6.06 -15.64
N ASN A 284 -3.07 -5.19 -14.86
CA ASN A 284 -2.98 -5.18 -13.40
C ASN A 284 -3.39 -6.51 -12.76
N ILE A 285 -4.39 -7.21 -13.34
CA ILE A 285 -4.85 -8.51 -12.85
C ILE A 285 -3.77 -9.56 -13.12
N THR A 286 -3.21 -9.57 -14.34
CA THR A 286 -2.11 -10.46 -14.71
C THR A 286 -0.89 -10.26 -13.81
N LEU A 287 -0.51 -9.00 -13.55
CA LEU A 287 0.59 -8.66 -12.68
C LEU A 287 0.36 -9.20 -11.25
N PHE A 288 -0.84 -9.02 -10.71
CA PHE A 288 -1.20 -9.54 -9.39
C PHE A 288 -1.16 -11.08 -9.32
N SER A 289 -1.64 -11.76 -10.37
CA SER A 289 -1.58 -13.21 -10.50
C SER A 289 -0.14 -13.73 -10.44
N ILE A 290 0.77 -13.11 -11.22
CA ILE A 290 2.19 -13.47 -11.23
C ILE A 290 2.82 -13.22 -9.86
N ILE A 291 2.57 -12.05 -9.26
CA ILE A 291 3.08 -11.71 -7.93
C ILE A 291 2.63 -12.74 -6.90
N THR A 292 1.36 -13.18 -6.94
CA THR A 292 0.82 -14.16 -6.00
C THR A 292 1.56 -15.50 -6.08
N ILE A 293 1.76 -16.02 -7.30
CA ILE A 293 2.50 -17.27 -7.54
C ILE A 293 3.96 -17.12 -7.09
N MET A 294 4.62 -16.03 -7.46
CA MET A 294 6.01 -15.77 -7.02
C MET A 294 6.10 -15.66 -5.50
N SER A 295 5.12 -15.03 -4.84
CA SER A 295 5.09 -14.86 -3.39
C SER A 295 5.00 -16.20 -2.65
N PHE A 296 4.26 -17.16 -3.20
CA PHE A 296 4.24 -18.54 -2.70
C PHE A 296 5.65 -19.16 -2.74
N PHE A 297 6.32 -19.13 -3.89
CA PHE A 297 7.66 -19.73 -4.03
C PHE A 297 8.75 -19.00 -3.24
N LEU A 298 8.63 -17.68 -3.06
CA LEU A 298 9.56 -16.90 -2.25
C LEU A 298 9.40 -17.20 -0.75
N LEU A 299 8.17 -17.37 -0.28
CA LEU A 299 7.89 -17.60 1.14
C LEU A 299 8.05 -19.06 1.56
N ALA A 300 7.82 -20.02 0.65
CA ALA A 300 7.89 -21.45 0.92
C ALA A 300 9.19 -21.91 1.59
N PRO A 301 10.39 -21.60 1.05
CA PRO A 301 11.64 -22.02 1.69
C PRO A 301 11.79 -21.39 3.07
N TYR A 302 11.47 -20.10 3.21
CA TYR A 302 11.55 -19.41 4.50
C TYR A 302 10.62 -20.02 5.55
N ALA A 303 9.38 -20.37 5.18
CA ALA A 303 8.44 -21.05 6.08
C ALA A 303 8.96 -22.41 6.53
N PHE A 304 9.52 -23.19 5.59
CA PHE A 304 10.08 -24.50 5.89
C PHE A 304 11.26 -24.41 6.87
N PHE A 305 12.15 -23.44 6.71
CA PHE A 305 13.31 -23.26 7.60
C PHE A 305 12.97 -22.67 8.98
N THR A 306 11.96 -21.80 9.06
CA THR A 306 11.67 -21.07 10.32
C THR A 306 10.60 -21.73 11.17
N GLU A 307 9.48 -22.13 10.57
CA GLU A 307 8.34 -22.69 11.29
C GLU A 307 8.20 -24.20 11.07
N GLY A 308 8.76 -24.74 9.98
CA GLY A 308 8.68 -26.15 9.63
C GLY A 308 7.29 -26.57 9.16
N VAL A 309 7.06 -27.88 9.05
CA VAL A 309 5.79 -28.45 8.58
C VAL A 309 4.86 -28.72 9.77
N LYS A 310 4.31 -27.66 10.35
CA LYS A 310 3.42 -27.73 11.53
C LYS A 310 1.93 -27.67 11.22
N PHE A 311 1.56 -27.35 9.98
CA PHE A 311 0.16 -27.28 9.55
C PHE A 311 -0.36 -28.66 9.11
N THR A 312 -0.07 -29.70 9.87
CA THR A 312 -0.49 -31.09 9.58
C THR A 312 -1.59 -31.53 10.55
N PRO A 313 -2.50 -32.43 10.15
CA PRO A 313 -3.56 -32.91 11.03
C PRO A 313 -3.00 -33.47 12.34
N ALA A 314 -1.96 -34.30 12.27
CA ALA A 314 -1.32 -34.90 13.44
C ALA A 314 -0.77 -33.86 14.44
N TYR A 315 -0.10 -32.81 13.95
CA TYR A 315 0.41 -31.74 14.82
C TYR A 315 -0.74 -30.95 15.46
N LEU A 316 -1.79 -30.67 14.70
CA LEU A 316 -2.94 -29.89 15.16
C LEU A 316 -3.78 -30.67 16.19
N GLU A 317 -3.98 -31.98 15.97
CA GLU A 317 -4.64 -32.87 16.92
C GLU A 317 -3.83 -33.01 18.20
N ALA A 318 -2.51 -33.19 18.09
CA ALA A 318 -1.61 -33.22 19.24
C ALA A 318 -1.64 -31.90 20.04
N ALA A 319 -1.89 -30.77 19.38
CA ALA A 319 -2.07 -29.47 20.02
C ALA A 319 -3.48 -29.25 20.61
N GLY A 320 -4.37 -30.25 20.53
CA GLY A 320 -5.75 -30.18 21.03
C GLY A 320 -6.67 -29.27 20.19
N LEU A 321 -6.29 -28.99 18.93
CA LEU A 321 -7.04 -28.10 18.06
C LEU A 321 -8.03 -28.88 17.20
N ASN A 322 -9.21 -28.29 16.98
CA ASN A 322 -10.17 -28.84 16.02
C ASN A 322 -9.68 -28.59 14.59
N VAL A 323 -9.11 -29.63 13.97
CA VAL A 323 -8.50 -29.58 12.62
C VAL A 323 -9.49 -29.07 11.58
N ASN A 324 -10.70 -29.64 11.53
CA ASN A 324 -11.72 -29.28 10.55
C ASN A 324 -12.09 -27.80 10.65
N GLN A 325 -12.27 -27.30 11.88
CA GLN A 325 -12.57 -25.89 12.10
C GLN A 325 -11.42 -24.98 11.69
N LEU A 326 -10.18 -25.31 12.04
CA LEU A 326 -9.01 -24.50 11.71
C LEU A 326 -8.76 -24.45 10.20
N TYR A 327 -8.83 -25.60 9.52
CA TYR A 327 -8.69 -25.70 8.07
C TYR A 327 -9.80 -24.95 7.34
N THR A 328 -11.05 -25.10 7.76
CA THR A 328 -12.17 -24.37 7.17
C THR A 328 -11.98 -22.85 7.31
N ARG A 329 -11.62 -22.37 8.51
CA ARG A 329 -11.36 -20.94 8.75
C ARG A 329 -10.16 -20.44 7.95
N SER A 330 -9.09 -21.23 7.87
CA SER A 330 -7.89 -20.90 7.09
C SER A 330 -8.19 -20.82 5.60
N LEU A 331 -8.99 -21.76 5.08
CA LEU A 331 -9.41 -21.76 3.69
C LEU A 331 -10.28 -20.53 3.39
N ILE A 332 -11.28 -20.24 4.22
CA ILE A 332 -12.13 -19.05 4.04
C ILE A 332 -11.27 -17.78 4.09
N ALA A 333 -10.36 -17.66 5.07
CA ALA A 333 -9.45 -16.52 5.16
C ALA A 333 -8.60 -16.36 3.89
N ALA A 334 -8.06 -17.46 3.36
CA ALA A 334 -7.24 -17.46 2.14
C ALA A 334 -8.04 -17.12 0.87
N LEU A 335 -9.24 -17.68 0.71
CA LEU A 335 -10.15 -17.34 -0.38
C LEU A 335 -10.54 -15.86 -0.34
N CYS A 336 -10.95 -15.36 0.83
CA CYS A 336 -11.27 -13.95 1.03
C CYS A 336 -10.04 -13.05 0.80
N PHE A 337 -8.84 -13.48 1.22
CA PHE A 337 -7.59 -12.77 0.97
C PHE A 337 -7.37 -12.53 -0.51
N HIS A 338 -7.44 -13.60 -1.31
CA HIS A 338 -7.28 -13.50 -2.75
C HIS A 338 -8.39 -12.66 -3.39
N ALA A 339 -9.65 -12.91 -3.03
CA ALA A 339 -10.81 -12.22 -3.59
C ALA A 339 -10.78 -10.71 -3.32
N TYR A 340 -10.52 -10.26 -2.09
CA TYR A 340 -10.50 -8.82 -1.81
C TYR A 340 -9.35 -8.12 -2.56
N GLN A 341 -8.21 -8.78 -2.72
CA GLN A 341 -7.08 -8.21 -3.47
C GLN A 341 -7.44 -8.10 -4.95
N GLN A 342 -8.00 -9.15 -5.55
CA GLN A 342 -8.43 -9.15 -6.94
C GLN A 342 -9.49 -8.08 -7.22
N VAL A 343 -10.54 -7.99 -6.39
CA VAL A 343 -11.58 -6.96 -6.51
C VAL A 343 -10.97 -5.55 -6.38
N SER A 344 -9.98 -5.36 -5.50
CA SER A 344 -9.27 -4.08 -5.39
C SER A 344 -8.61 -3.65 -6.70
N TYR A 345 -7.97 -4.56 -7.42
CA TYR A 345 -7.37 -4.26 -8.74
C TYR A 345 -8.42 -4.02 -9.82
N MET A 346 -9.53 -4.76 -9.80
CA MET A 346 -10.67 -4.52 -10.71
C MET A 346 -11.25 -3.12 -10.53
N ILE A 347 -11.37 -2.65 -9.28
CA ILE A 347 -11.80 -1.29 -8.97
C ILE A 347 -10.76 -0.29 -9.50
N LEU A 348 -9.47 -0.53 -9.26
CA LEU A 348 -8.39 0.37 -9.69
C LEU A 348 -8.35 0.58 -11.22
N GLN A 349 -8.77 -0.42 -12.01
CA GLN A 349 -8.92 -0.29 -13.46
C GLN A 349 -10.13 0.56 -13.89
N ARG A 350 -11.12 0.75 -13.00
CA ARG A 350 -12.39 1.45 -13.27
C ARG A 350 -12.47 2.83 -12.64
N VAL A 351 -11.61 3.15 -11.68
CA VAL A 351 -11.62 4.42 -10.95
C VAL A 351 -10.26 5.07 -10.92
N SER A 352 -10.23 6.38 -10.69
CA SER A 352 -8.96 7.08 -10.51
C SER A 352 -8.16 6.53 -9.32
N PRO A 353 -6.82 6.54 -9.35
CA PRO A 353 -6.00 6.14 -8.20
C PRO A 353 -6.35 6.90 -6.91
N VAL A 354 -6.84 8.14 -7.03
CA VAL A 354 -7.29 8.95 -5.89
C VAL A 354 -8.58 8.39 -5.30
N THR A 355 -9.56 8.03 -6.12
CA THR A 355 -10.80 7.37 -5.68
C THR A 355 -10.51 6.04 -5.00
N HIS A 356 -9.60 5.25 -5.56
CA HIS A 356 -9.15 3.99 -4.96
C HIS A 356 -8.47 4.21 -3.59
N SER A 357 -7.66 5.27 -3.46
CA SER A 357 -7.05 5.65 -2.18
C SER A 357 -8.08 6.05 -1.12
N VAL A 358 -9.12 6.82 -1.49
CA VAL A 358 -10.23 7.15 -0.57
C VAL A 358 -10.99 5.89 -0.16
N GLY A 359 -11.25 4.98 -1.11
CA GLY A 359 -11.85 3.69 -0.84
C GLY A 359 -11.03 2.83 0.14
N ASN A 360 -9.71 2.82 0.00
CA ASN A 360 -8.82 2.16 0.96
C ASN A 360 -8.94 2.75 2.38
N CYS A 361 -9.10 4.07 2.50
CA CYS A 361 -9.33 4.72 3.79
C CYS A 361 -10.65 4.24 4.42
N VAL A 362 -11.74 4.23 3.66
CA VAL A 362 -13.05 3.74 4.13
C VAL A 362 -12.99 2.26 4.48
N LYS A 363 -12.37 1.43 3.64
CA LYS A 363 -12.14 0.00 3.92
C LYS A 363 -11.47 -0.21 5.28
N ARG A 364 -10.44 0.59 5.59
CA ARG A 364 -9.72 0.53 6.86
C ARG A 364 -10.63 0.86 8.05
N VAL A 365 -11.43 1.94 7.94
CA VAL A 365 -12.43 2.30 8.96
C VAL A 365 -13.39 1.15 9.20
N VAL A 366 -13.96 0.58 8.12
CA VAL A 366 -14.93 -0.52 8.21
C VAL A 366 -14.32 -1.74 8.89
N VAL A 367 -13.09 -2.14 8.52
CA VAL A 367 -12.40 -3.26 9.17
C VAL A 367 -12.10 -2.99 10.64
N ILE A 368 -11.66 -1.79 11.00
CA ILE A 368 -11.42 -1.41 12.40
C ILE A 368 -12.72 -1.58 13.20
N VAL A 369 -13.81 -0.91 12.79
CA VAL A 369 -15.09 -0.94 13.51
C VAL A 369 -15.64 -2.36 13.61
N THR A 370 -15.73 -3.08 12.48
CA THR A 370 -16.26 -4.45 12.48
C THR A 370 -15.42 -5.41 13.32
N SER A 371 -14.10 -5.27 13.32
CA SER A 371 -13.23 -6.11 14.15
C SER A 371 -13.37 -5.83 15.64
N VAL A 372 -13.54 -4.56 16.04
CA VAL A 372 -13.80 -4.19 17.44
C VAL A 372 -15.11 -4.80 17.91
N LEU A 373 -16.18 -4.66 17.12
CA LEU A 373 -17.50 -5.22 17.44
C LEU A 373 -17.48 -6.75 17.50
N PHE A 374 -16.86 -7.40 16.51
CA PHE A 374 -16.82 -8.85 16.41
C PHE A 374 -15.98 -9.49 17.51
N PHE A 375 -14.76 -8.99 17.75
CA PHE A 375 -13.87 -9.53 18.78
C PHE A 375 -14.15 -8.98 20.18
N ARG A 376 -15.09 -8.03 20.31
CA ARG A 376 -15.37 -7.29 21.54
C ARG A 376 -14.09 -6.76 22.19
N THR A 377 -13.22 -6.19 21.35
CA THR A 377 -11.92 -5.69 21.81
C THR A 377 -12.14 -4.44 22.67
N PRO A 378 -11.59 -4.36 23.89
CA PRO A 378 -11.74 -3.17 24.71
C PRO A 378 -11.00 -1.99 24.06
N VAL A 379 -11.73 -0.93 23.72
CA VAL A 379 -11.18 0.30 23.13
C VAL A 379 -11.41 1.43 24.11
N SER A 380 -10.33 2.04 24.61
CA SER A 380 -10.41 3.23 25.44
C SER A 380 -10.85 4.45 24.59
N LEU A 381 -11.45 5.46 25.22
CA LEU A 381 -11.85 6.68 24.52
C LEU A 381 -10.65 7.36 23.83
N ILE A 382 -9.49 7.35 24.49
CA ILE A 382 -8.24 7.91 23.95
C ILE A 382 -7.77 7.11 22.73
N ASN A 383 -7.86 5.78 22.76
CA ASN A 383 -7.50 4.94 21.63
C ASN A 383 -8.43 5.18 20.42
N GLY A 384 -9.74 5.27 20.67
CA GLY A 384 -10.73 5.63 19.66
C GLY A 384 -10.47 7.00 19.05
N LEU A 385 -10.19 8.01 19.89
CA LEU A 385 -9.85 9.36 19.44
C LEU A 385 -8.57 9.39 18.61
N GLY A 386 -7.50 8.74 19.06
CA GLY A 386 -6.23 8.64 18.31
C GLY A 386 -6.43 7.97 16.96
N THR A 387 -7.18 6.87 16.92
CA THR A 387 -7.55 6.18 15.67
C THR A 387 -8.35 7.09 14.74
N GLY A 388 -9.32 7.84 15.26
CA GLY A 388 -10.10 8.81 14.50
C GLY A 388 -9.25 9.93 13.90
N ILE A 389 -8.36 10.53 14.70
CA ILE A 389 -7.42 11.57 14.26
C ILE A 389 -6.50 11.02 13.15
N ALA A 390 -5.98 9.80 13.30
CA ALA A 390 -5.12 9.19 12.30
C ALA A 390 -5.85 9.00 10.95
N LEU A 391 -7.07 8.47 10.97
CA LEU A 391 -7.87 8.22 9.77
C LEU A 391 -8.32 9.54 9.10
N ALA A 392 -8.68 10.56 9.88
CA ALA A 392 -8.96 11.90 9.38
C ALA A 392 -7.71 12.52 8.72
N GLY A 393 -6.53 12.31 9.31
CA GLY A 393 -5.25 12.70 8.71
C GLY A 393 -5.00 12.02 7.35
N VAL A 394 -5.26 10.72 7.23
CA VAL A 394 -5.15 9.99 5.96
C VAL A 394 -6.10 10.57 4.91
N PHE A 395 -7.34 10.86 5.29
CA PHE A 395 -8.30 11.49 4.39
C PHE A 395 -7.82 12.88 3.93
N LEU A 396 -7.32 13.70 4.86
CA LEU A 396 -6.74 15.01 4.56
C LEU A 396 -5.55 14.89 3.60
N TYR A 397 -4.62 13.97 3.85
CA TYR A 397 -3.49 13.69 2.97
C TYR A 397 -3.94 13.36 1.55
N SER A 398 -4.94 12.46 1.39
CA SER A 398 -5.48 12.10 0.09
C SER A 398 -6.11 13.28 -0.65
N ARG A 399 -6.73 14.23 0.07
CA ARG A 399 -7.28 15.46 -0.52
C ARG A 399 -6.18 16.45 -0.92
N VAL A 400 -5.19 16.68 -0.06
CA VAL A 400 -4.05 17.57 -0.35
C VAL A 400 -3.29 17.10 -1.58
N LYS A 401 -3.04 15.80 -1.70
CA LYS A 401 -2.36 15.21 -2.86
C LYS A 401 -3.14 15.36 -4.18
N ARG A 402 -4.47 15.52 -4.11
CA ARG A 402 -5.34 15.74 -5.28
C ARG A 402 -5.31 17.18 -5.78
N ILE A 403 -5.18 18.16 -4.88
CA ILE A 403 -5.33 19.59 -5.21
C ILE A 403 -4.16 20.12 -6.06
N LYS A 404 -3.01 19.44 -6.08
CA LYS A 404 -1.89 19.84 -6.96
C LYS A 404 -1.98 19.18 -8.35
N PRO A 405 -2.09 19.96 -9.43
CA PRO A 405 -1.79 19.46 -10.77
C PRO A 405 -0.31 19.04 -10.81
N LYS A 406 0.00 17.99 -11.59
CA LYS A 406 1.38 17.70 -11.98
C LYS A 406 1.99 19.00 -12.51
N ALA A 407 3.11 19.45 -11.93
CA ALA A 407 3.88 20.52 -12.54
C ALA A 407 4.16 20.09 -13.99
N LYS A 408 3.75 20.92 -14.95
CA LYS A 408 4.12 20.72 -16.34
C LYS A 408 5.64 20.74 -16.38
N THR A 409 6.23 19.63 -16.80
CA THR A 409 7.61 19.63 -17.26
C THR A 409 7.60 20.49 -18.52
N GLU A 410 8.08 21.73 -18.41
CA GLU A 410 8.48 22.54 -19.57
C GLU A 410 9.81 22.04 -20.11
#